data_AF-A0A7S0NSE1-F1
#
_entry.id   AF-A0A7S0NSE1-F1
#
_cell.length_a   1.000
_cell.length_b   1.000
_cell.length_c   1.000
_cell.angle_alpha   90.00
_cell.angle_beta   90.00
_cell.angle_gamma   90.00
#
_symmetry.space_group_name_H-M   'P 1'
#
loop_
_entity.id
_entity.type
_entity.pdbx_description
1 polymer ?
#
loop_
_entity_poly.entity_id
_entity_poly.type
_entity_poly.pdbx_seq_one_letter_code
_entity_poly.pdbx_strand_id
1 'polypeptide(L)'
;GGEPEAEAKPSARTQAAATDAEGAAGARVAGYMHAAASGEPLRVRLLRGELLRLAADAGRAVHGVAQGRLLHMLARLARAQRILHVGSFIGCATLWMASALDHRGSIDAYEGNKRAA
;
A
#
# COMPACT_ATOMS: atom_id res chain seq x y z
N GLY A 1 -48.13 10.51 31.10
CA GLY A 1 -46.81 10.87 31.66
C GLY A 1 -45.82 9.85 31.16
N GLY A 2 -44.90 10.28 30.32
CA GLY A 2 -43.89 9.45 29.68
C GLY A 2 -43.08 10.37 28.78
N GLU A 3 -42.11 11.08 29.38
CA GLU A 3 -41.19 11.89 28.61
C GLU A 3 -40.30 10.99 27.74
N PRO A 4 -39.97 11.40 26.50
CA PRO A 4 -39.04 10.64 25.68
C PRO A 4 -37.62 10.74 26.28
N GLU A 5 -36.99 9.59 26.53
CA GLU A 5 -35.57 9.48 26.87
C GLU A 5 -34.73 10.26 25.86
N ALA A 6 -34.10 11.34 26.32
CA ALA A 6 -33.15 12.11 25.54
C ALA A 6 -31.91 11.25 25.28
N GLU A 7 -31.82 10.72 24.06
CA GLU A 7 -30.64 10.00 23.56
C GLU A 7 -29.42 10.94 23.61
N ALA A 8 -28.59 10.77 24.65
CA ALA A 8 -27.46 11.64 24.91
C ALA A 8 -26.40 11.48 23.80
N LYS A 9 -26.27 12.51 22.96
CA LYS A 9 -25.24 12.54 21.91
C LYS A 9 -23.84 12.46 22.54
N PRO A 10 -22.96 11.56 22.05
CA PRO A 10 -21.64 11.38 22.64
C PRO A 10 -20.82 12.67 22.57
N SER A 11 -20.15 12.99 23.68
CA SER A 11 -19.26 14.15 23.82
C SER A 11 -18.09 14.08 22.82
N ALA A 12 -17.59 15.23 22.39
CA ALA A 12 -16.45 15.35 21.47
C ALA A 12 -15.19 14.58 21.94
N ARG A 13 -15.01 14.42 23.26
CA ARG A 13 -13.92 13.63 23.85
C ARG A 13 -14.09 12.13 23.63
N THR A 14 -15.32 11.64 23.64
CA THR A 14 -15.67 10.23 23.37
C THR A 14 -15.54 9.91 21.88
N GLN A 15 -15.88 10.87 21.00
CA GLN A 15 -15.63 10.74 19.56
C GLN A 15 -14.13 10.72 19.22
N ALA A 16 -13.33 11.60 19.83
CA ALA A 16 -11.88 11.62 19.63
C ALA A 16 -11.20 10.31 20.08
N ALA A 17 -11.58 9.79 21.26
CA ALA A 17 -11.06 8.52 21.74
C ALA A 17 -11.50 7.32 20.88
N ALA A 18 -12.70 7.36 20.29
CA ALA A 18 -13.17 6.35 19.35
C ALA A 18 -12.37 6.40 18.03
N THR A 19 -12.10 7.59 17.50
CA THR A 19 -11.24 7.75 16.30
C THR A 19 -9.80 7.31 16.55
N ASP A 20 -9.27 7.52 17.76
CA ASP A 20 -7.94 7.05 18.15
C ASP A 20 -7.89 5.52 18.28
N ALA A 21 -8.95 4.92 18.83
CA ALA A 21 -9.09 3.47 18.95
C ALA A 21 -9.27 2.79 17.60
N GLU A 22 -10.05 3.38 16.69
CA GLU A 22 -10.20 2.93 15.30
C GLU A 22 -8.88 3.05 14.53
N GLY A 23 -8.16 4.16 14.70
CA GLY A 23 -6.82 4.36 14.15
C GLY A 23 -5.82 3.32 14.66
N ALA A 24 -5.82 3.03 15.96
CA ALA A 24 -4.98 2.00 16.57
C ALA A 24 -5.33 0.58 16.08
N ALA A 25 -6.62 0.28 15.91
CA ALA A 25 -7.06 -0.99 15.33
C ALA A 25 -6.60 -1.13 13.87
N GLY A 26 -6.74 -0.08 13.07
CA GLY A 26 -6.22 -0.03 11.70
C GLY A 26 -4.71 -0.25 11.63
N ALA A 27 -3.94 0.38 12.52
CA ALA A 27 -2.50 0.18 12.62
C ALA A 27 -2.12 -1.26 12.97
N ARG A 28 -2.84 -1.92 13.89
CA ARG A 28 -2.61 -3.33 14.23
C ARG A 28 -2.87 -4.25 13.05
N VAL A 29 -3.96 -4.03 12.31
CA VAL A 29 -4.28 -4.81 11.11
C VAL A 29 -3.22 -4.62 10.04
N ALA A 30 -2.80 -3.38 9.77
CA ALA A 30 -1.73 -3.09 8.82
C ALA A 30 -0.40 -3.76 9.21
N GLY A 31 -0.04 -3.73 10.50
CA GLY A 31 1.13 -4.41 11.05
C GLY A 31 1.06 -5.94 10.88
N TYR A 32 -0.09 -6.55 11.18
CA TYR A 32 -0.31 -7.98 10.96
C TYR A 32 -0.19 -8.36 9.48
N MET A 33 -0.83 -7.61 8.58
CA MET A 33 -0.74 -7.86 7.13
C MET A 33 0.69 -7.71 6.61
N HIS A 34 1.44 -6.73 7.11
CA HIS A 34 2.85 -6.56 6.76
C HIS A 34 3.67 -7.78 7.18
N ALA A 35 3.52 -8.23 8.43
CA ALA A 35 4.21 -9.39 8.95
C ALA A 35 3.84 -10.67 8.17
N ALA A 36 2.56 -10.87 7.86
CA ALA A 36 2.09 -12.01 7.07
C ALA A 36 2.59 -11.99 5.61
N ALA A 37 2.84 -10.80 5.05
CA ALA A 37 3.32 -10.62 3.68
C ALA A 37 4.87 -10.68 3.54
N SER A 38 5.60 -10.94 4.63
CA SER A 38 7.06 -10.73 4.74
C SER A 38 7.97 -11.67 3.92
N GLY A 39 7.44 -12.63 3.16
CA GLY A 39 8.22 -13.54 2.29
C GLY A 39 8.70 -12.91 0.97
N GLU A 40 9.30 -11.73 1.02
CA GLU A 40 9.64 -10.93 -0.16
C GLU A 40 10.99 -11.30 -0.79
N PRO A 41 11.11 -11.32 -2.15
CA PRO A 41 12.40 -11.49 -2.80
C PRO A 41 13.40 -10.39 -2.40
N LEU A 42 14.65 -10.79 -2.10
CA LEU A 42 15.73 -9.89 -1.65
C LEU A 42 15.86 -8.60 -2.48
N ARG A 43 15.79 -8.71 -3.81
CA ARG A 43 15.87 -7.55 -4.73
C ARG A 43 14.75 -6.53 -4.51
N VAL A 44 13.53 -6.99 -4.26
CA VAL A 44 12.37 -6.12 -4.06
C VAL A 44 12.46 -5.46 -2.69
N ARG A 45 12.94 -6.20 -1.69
CA ARG A 45 13.13 -5.68 -0.32
C ARG A 45 14.17 -4.55 -0.27
N LEU A 46 15.31 -4.74 -0.93
CA LEU A 46 16.39 -3.73 -0.98
C LEU A 46 15.94 -2.46 -1.72
N LEU A 47 15.40 -2.62 -2.93
CA LEU A 47 14.99 -1.48 -3.75
C LEU A 47 13.78 -0.75 -3.16
N ARG A 48 12.83 -1.45 -2.54
CA ARG A 48 11.74 -0.78 -1.81
C ARG A 48 12.28 0.09 -0.67
N GLY A 49 13.30 -0.38 0.08
CA GLY A 49 13.90 0.42 1.16
C GLY A 49 14.33 1.80 0.68
N GLU A 50 14.95 1.86 -0.49
CA GLU A 50 15.37 3.12 -1.12
C GLU A 50 14.18 3.97 -1.59
N LEU A 51 13.20 3.33 -2.23
CA LEU A 51 11.99 4.01 -2.69
C LEU A 51 11.16 4.59 -1.53
N LEU A 52 11.10 3.91 -0.38
CA LEU A 52 10.42 4.43 0.81
C LEU A 52 11.10 5.70 1.33
N ARG A 53 12.43 5.79 1.26
CA ARG A 53 13.17 6.99 1.65
C ARG A 53 12.83 8.16 0.73
N LEU A 54 12.91 7.95 -0.58
CA LEU A 54 12.56 8.96 -1.58
C LEU A 54 11.09 9.42 -1.47
N ALA A 55 10.18 8.49 -1.16
CA ALA A 55 8.77 8.80 -0.93
C ALA A 55 8.55 9.69 0.29
N ALA A 56 9.28 9.41 1.38
CA ALA A 56 9.20 10.20 2.60
C ALA A 56 9.67 11.64 2.37
N ASP A 57 10.80 11.82 1.67
CA ASP A 57 11.33 13.14 1.31
C ASP A 57 10.36 13.93 0.42
N ALA A 58 9.59 13.24 -0.43
CA ALA A 58 8.59 13.84 -1.30
C ALA A 58 7.20 14.00 -0.66
N GLY A 59 7.02 13.57 0.60
CA GLY A 59 5.73 13.60 1.31
C GLY A 59 4.63 12.77 0.65
N ARG A 60 4.98 11.66 -0.03
CA ARG A 60 4.04 10.87 -0.83
C ARG A 60 3.85 9.47 -0.26
N ALA A 61 2.60 9.00 -0.27
CA ALA A 61 2.30 7.63 0.06
C ALA A 61 2.77 6.67 -1.05
N VAL A 62 3.26 5.51 -0.63
CA VAL A 62 3.77 4.44 -1.47
C VAL A 62 3.05 3.15 -1.13
N HIS A 63 2.98 2.25 -2.11
CA HIS A 63 2.34 0.95 -1.90
C HIS A 63 3.01 0.16 -0.78
N GLY A 64 2.20 -0.28 0.18
CA GLY A 64 2.65 -1.09 1.30
C GLY A 64 3.03 -2.52 0.86
N VAL A 65 3.76 -3.23 1.72
CA VAL A 65 4.25 -4.60 1.44
C VAL A 65 3.13 -5.56 1.07
N ALA A 66 2.00 -5.51 1.77
CA ALA A 66 0.85 -6.36 1.48
C ALA A 66 0.27 -6.11 0.07
N GLN A 67 0.15 -4.84 -0.33
CA GLN A 67 -0.35 -4.45 -1.66
C GLN A 67 0.62 -4.87 -2.77
N GLY A 68 1.92 -4.63 -2.58
CA GLY A 68 2.95 -5.05 -3.53
C GLY A 68 3.00 -6.57 -3.70
N ARG A 69 2.91 -7.31 -2.60
CA ARG A 69 2.86 -8.79 -2.64
C ARG A 69 1.63 -9.30 -3.38
N LEU A 70 0.47 -8.68 -3.19
CA LEU A 70 -0.73 -9.01 -3.94
C LEU A 70 -0.50 -8.85 -5.45
N LEU A 71 0.03 -7.70 -5.90
CA LEU A 71 0.31 -7.45 -7.31
C LEU A 71 1.31 -8.47 -7.89
N HIS A 72 2.37 -8.79 -7.15
CA HIS A 72 3.32 -9.83 -7.56
C HIS A 72 2.64 -11.20 -7.69
N MET A 73 1.80 -11.60 -6.74
CA MET A 73 1.05 -12.85 -6.83
C MET A 73 0.09 -12.86 -8.02
N LEU A 74 -0.64 -11.78 -8.25
CA LEU A 74 -1.54 -11.65 -9.40
C LEU A 74 -0.79 -11.78 -10.72
N ALA A 75 0.34 -11.10 -10.89
CA ALA A 75 1.17 -11.21 -12.08
C ALA A 75 1.67 -12.66 -12.31
N ARG A 76 2.06 -13.38 -11.25
CA ARG A 76 2.47 -14.78 -11.35
C ARG A 76 1.32 -15.72 -11.69
N LEU A 77 0.17 -15.55 -11.03
CA LEU A 77 -1.03 -16.36 -11.27
C LEU A 77 -1.57 -16.17 -12.68
N ALA A 78 -1.55 -14.93 -13.18
CA ALA A 78 -1.91 -14.60 -14.55
C ALA A 78 -0.87 -15.06 -15.60
N ARG A 79 0.31 -15.53 -15.17
CA ARG A 79 1.46 -15.83 -16.03
C ARG A 79 1.77 -14.68 -16.97
N ALA A 80 1.75 -13.46 -16.43
CA ALA A 80 1.91 -12.25 -17.21
C ALA A 80 3.26 -12.26 -17.95
N GLN A 81 3.21 -11.92 -19.25
CA GLN A 81 4.39 -11.71 -20.10
C GLN A 81 4.57 -10.22 -20.44
N ARG A 82 3.48 -9.45 -20.41
CA ARG A 82 3.50 -8.01 -20.67
C ARG A 82 2.57 -7.33 -19.67
N ILE A 83 3.07 -6.29 -19.01
CA ILE A 83 2.30 -5.51 -18.03
C ILE A 83 2.34 -4.05 -18.47
N LEU A 84 1.17 -3.41 -18.57
CA LEU A 84 1.06 -1.96 -18.69
C LEU A 84 0.78 -1.39 -17.29
N HIS A 85 1.64 -0.50 -16.81
CA HIS A 85 1.46 0.20 -15.54
C HIS A 85 1.28 1.70 -15.79
N VAL A 86 0.14 2.25 -15.39
CA VAL A 86 -0.15 3.70 -15.51
C VAL A 86 -0.11 4.33 -14.12
N GLY A 87 0.64 5.41 -13.96
CA GLY A 87 0.88 6.06 -12.67
C GLY A 87 1.97 5.32 -11.88
N SER A 88 3.17 5.17 -12.44
CA SER A 88 4.27 4.48 -11.77
C SER A 88 4.81 5.22 -10.55
N PHE A 89 4.65 6.54 -10.50
CA PHE A 89 5.32 7.42 -9.56
C PHE A 89 6.80 7.01 -9.48
N ILE A 90 7.32 6.74 -8.27
CA ILE A 90 8.70 6.28 -8.06
C ILE A 90 8.92 4.77 -8.34
N GLY A 91 7.93 4.06 -8.87
CA GLY A 91 8.07 2.68 -9.37
C GLY A 91 7.89 1.56 -8.34
N CYS A 92 7.36 1.84 -7.14
CA CYS A 92 7.16 0.80 -6.12
C CYS A 92 6.29 -0.38 -6.62
N ALA A 93 5.12 -0.11 -7.18
CA ALA A 93 4.25 -1.17 -7.74
C ALA A 93 4.88 -1.82 -8.97
N THR A 94 5.51 -1.03 -9.83
CA THR A 94 6.22 -1.48 -11.03
C THR A 94 7.29 -2.51 -10.66
N LEU A 95 8.08 -2.27 -9.62
CA LEU A 95 9.11 -3.20 -9.15
C LEU A 95 8.53 -4.55 -8.69
N TRP A 96 7.43 -4.53 -7.93
CA TRP A 96 6.77 -5.74 -7.47
C TRP A 96 6.26 -6.59 -8.64
N MET A 97 5.62 -5.95 -9.62
CA MET A 97 5.12 -6.63 -10.82
C MET A 97 6.25 -7.11 -11.73
N ALA A 98 7.27 -6.28 -11.98
CA ALA A 98 8.45 -6.65 -12.75
C ALA A 98 9.16 -7.86 -12.15
N SER A 99 9.20 -7.95 -10.81
CA SER A 99 9.82 -9.08 -10.13
C SER A 99 9.07 -10.41 -10.32
N ALA A 100 7.82 -10.40 -10.79
CA ALA A 100 7.05 -11.59 -11.11
C ALA A 100 7.26 -12.08 -12.55
N LEU A 101 7.82 -11.23 -13.43
CA LEU A 101 8.06 -11.57 -14.83
C LEU A 101 9.29 -12.48 -14.97
N ASP A 102 9.28 -13.32 -16.01
CA ASP A 102 10.46 -14.07 -16.43
C ASP A 102 11.39 -13.20 -17.30
N HIS A 103 12.50 -13.77 -17.76
CA HIS A 103 13.51 -13.09 -18.58
C HIS A 103 13.01 -12.55 -19.93
N ARG A 104 11.85 -13.01 -20.42
CA ARG A 104 11.23 -12.53 -21.67
C ARG A 104 10.09 -11.56 -21.43
N GLY A 105 9.63 -11.45 -20.18
CA GLY A 105 8.57 -10.55 -19.81
C GLY A 105 9.00 -9.09 -19.84
N SER A 106 8.05 -8.20 -20.14
CA SER A 106 8.27 -6.75 -20.10
C SER A 106 7.19 -6.03 -19.30
N ILE A 107 7.56 -4.86 -18.78
CA ILE A 107 6.62 -3.93 -18.15
C ILE A 107 6.82 -2.55 -18.75
N ASP A 108 5.74 -2.02 -19.33
CA ASP A 108 5.68 -0.68 -19.88
C ASP A 108 5.05 0.22 -18.80
N ALA A 109 5.84 1.13 -18.23
CA ALA A 109 5.40 2.02 -17.15
C ALA A 109 5.27 3.45 -17.67
N TYR A 110 4.13 4.09 -17.39
CA TYR A 110 3.85 5.47 -17.79
C TYR A 110 3.62 6.34 -16.56
N GLU A 111 4.36 7.44 -16.48
CA GLU A 111 4.20 8.48 -15.48
C GLU A 111 3.98 9.82 -16.16
N GLY A 112 2.88 10.50 -15.82
CA GLY A 112 2.55 11.81 -16.37
C GLY A 112 3.27 12.96 -15.64
N ASN A 113 3.68 12.74 -14.39
CA ASN A 113 4.37 13.72 -13.58
C ASN A 113 5.89 13.66 -13.80
N LYS A 114 6.41 14.65 -14.51
CA LYS A 114 7.85 14.80 -14.80
C LYS A 114 8.75 14.89 -13.56
N ARG A 115 8.21 15.23 -12.37
CA ARG A 115 8.98 15.31 -11.12
C ARG A 115 9.15 13.96 -10.41
N ALA A 116 8.49 12.92 -10.90
CA ALA A 116 8.58 11.57 -10.35
C ALA A 116 9.57 10.66 -11.12
N ALA A 117 10.17 11.19 -12.19
CA ALA A 117 11.18 10.54 -13.03
C ALA A 117 12.59 11.02 -12.68
#